data_AF-A0A4Y8LLH5-F1
#
_entry.id   AF-A0A4Y8LLH5-F1
#
_cell.length_a   1.000
_cell.length_b   1.000
_cell.length_c   1.000
_cell.angle_alpha   90.00
_cell.angle_beta   90.00
_cell.angle_gamma   90.00
#
_symmetry.space_group_name_H-M   'P 1'
#
loop_
_entity.id
_entity.type
_entity.pdbx_description
1 polymer ?
#
loop_
_entity_poly.entity_id
_entity_poly.type
_entity_poly.pdbx_seq_one_letter_code
_entity_poly.pdbx_strand_id
1 'polypeptide(L)' 'MNKNAESIAHFQPVMTAEGREFKVELAEHRDYFILSANVDGQIITVPGFDLRNMQEQLRNSIRHALAEDE' A
#
# COMPACT_ATOMS: atom_id res chain seq x y z
N MET A 1 -2.08 -12.15 23.33
CA MET A 1 -1.94 -10.87 22.60
C MET A 1 -2.02 -11.19 21.12
N ASN A 2 -3.05 -10.69 20.43
CA ASN A 2 -3.26 -10.91 19.00
C ASN A 2 -2.30 -9.97 18.25
N LYS A 3 -1.17 -10.51 17.77
CA LYS A 3 -0.13 -9.72 17.08
C LYS A 3 -0.65 -9.01 15.82
N ASN A 4 -1.75 -9.47 15.22
CA ASN A 4 -2.38 -8.82 14.06
C ASN A 4 -3.08 -7.48 14.36
N ALA A 5 -3.49 -7.24 15.62
CA ALA A 5 -4.28 -6.05 15.95
C ALA A 5 -3.46 -4.75 15.99
N GLU A 6 -2.17 -4.82 16.31
CA GLU A 6 -1.30 -3.63 16.37
C GLU A 6 -0.86 -3.15 14.99
N SER A 7 -0.72 -4.06 14.00
CA SER A 7 -0.30 -3.69 12.65
C SER A 7 -1.37 -2.85 11.93
N ILE A 8 -2.66 -3.18 12.10
CA ILE A 8 -3.76 -2.45 11.44
C ILE A 8 -3.86 -1.00 11.94
N ALA A 9 -3.42 -0.70 13.17
CA ALA A 9 -3.44 0.66 13.72
C ALA A 9 -2.58 1.66 12.92
N HIS A 10 -1.63 1.17 12.13
CA HIS A 10 -0.76 1.99 11.28
C HIS A 10 -1.21 2.04 9.81
N PHE A 11 -2.35 1.44 9.47
CA PHE A 11 -2.87 1.49 8.12
C PHE A 11 -3.30 2.92 7.75
N GLN A 12 -2.73 3.43 6.66
CA GLN A 12 -3.11 4.71 6.05
C GLN A 12 -3.96 4.41 4.80
N PRO A 13 -5.27 4.73 4.80
CA PRO A 13 -6.16 4.45 3.67
C PRO A 13 -5.94 5.39 2.48
N VAL A 14 -5.13 6.44 2.68
CA VAL A 14 -4.75 7.40 1.65
C VAL A 14 -3.24 7.58 1.74
N MET A 15 -2.60 7.57 0.57
CA MET A 15 -1.18 7.79 0.42
C MET A 15 -0.93 8.94 -0.56
N THR A 16 0.00 9.82 -0.22
CA THR A 16 0.44 10.89 -1.12
C THR A 16 1.75 10.50 -1.80
N ALA A 17 1.79 10.59 -3.12
CA ALA A 17 3.00 10.43 -3.93
C ALA A 17 3.02 11.49 -5.04
N GLU A 18 4.15 12.20 -5.21
CA GLU A 18 4.31 13.26 -6.22
C GLU A 18 3.18 14.31 -6.20
N GLY A 19 2.70 14.67 -4.99
CA GLY A 19 1.61 15.64 -4.81
C GLY A 19 0.21 15.13 -5.13
N ARG A 20 0.06 13.87 -5.55
CA ARG A 20 -1.22 13.22 -5.84
C ARG A 20 -1.61 12.28 -4.71
N GLU A 21 -2.91 12.20 -4.42
CA GLU A 21 -3.46 11.29 -3.41
C GLU A 21 -3.98 10.01 -4.05
N PHE A 22 -3.60 8.87 -3.48
CA PHE A 22 -3.98 7.53 -3.92
C PHE A 22 -4.73 6.83 -2.80
N LYS A 23 -5.87 6.23 -3.14
CA LYS A 23 -6.59 5.37 -2.20
C LYS A 23 -5.84 4.05 -2.08
N VAL A 24 -5.61 3.65 -0.84
CA VAL A 24 -4.97 2.38 -0.51
C VAL A 24 -6.03 1.45 0.06
N GLU A 25 -6.10 0.23 -0.47
CA GLU A 25 -6.95 -0.85 0.03
C GLU A 25 -6.09 -1.89 0.72
N LEU A 26 -6.54 -2.35 1.90
CA LEU A 26 -5.92 -3.42 2.68
C LEU A 26 -6.81 -4.67 2.62
N ALA A 27 -6.24 -5.77 2.15
CA ALA A 27 -6.85 -7.10 2.25
C ALA A 27 -6.05 -7.98 3.21
N GLU A 28 -6.73 -8.60 4.18
CA GLU A 28 -6.14 -9.57 5.10
C GLU A 28 -6.38 -10.99 4.59
N HIS A 29 -5.30 -11.76 4.48
CA HIS A 29 -5.31 -13.20 4.23
C HIS A 29 -4.89 -13.94 5.50
N ARG A 30 -5.09 -15.27 5.49
CA ARG A 30 -4.80 -16.13 6.65
C ARG A 30 -3.39 -15.94 7.21
N ASP A 31 -2.42 -15.76 6.33
CA ASP A 31 -1.00 -15.70 6.70
C ASP A 31 -0.39 -14.33 6.47
N TYR A 32 -0.95 -13.46 5.62
CA TYR A 32 -0.32 -12.21 5.18
C TYR A 32 -1.36 -11.13 4.84
N PHE A 33 -0.91 -9.90 4.62
CA PHE A 33 -1.70 -8.77 4.15
C PHE A 33 -1.36 -8.42 2.70
N ILE A 34 -2.28 -7.79 1.99
CA ILE A 34 -2.05 -7.14 0.70
C ILE A 34 -2.44 -5.68 0.83
N LEU A 35 -1.53 -4.78 0.46
CA LEU A 35 -1.86 -3.39 0.17
C LEU A 35 -1.99 -3.21 -1.33
N SER A 36 -2.96 -2.42 -1.75
CA SER A 36 -3.15 -2.11 -3.17
C SER A 36 -3.55 -0.66 -3.38
N ALA A 37 -3.17 -0.09 -4.51
CA ALA A 37 -3.58 1.24 -4.93
C ALA A 37 -3.80 1.27 -6.45
N ASN A 38 -4.77 2.05 -6.90
CA ASN A 38 -5.00 2.32 -8.31
C ASN A 38 -4.27 3.61 -8.70
N VAL A 39 -3.33 3.49 -9.64
CA VAL A 39 -2.56 4.59 -10.23
C VAL A 39 -2.92 4.64 -11.70
N ASP A 40 -3.72 5.64 -12.09
CA ASP A 40 -4.10 5.89 -13.50
C ASP A 40 -4.65 4.67 -14.27
N GLY A 41 -5.39 3.80 -13.56
CA GLY A 41 -5.99 2.59 -14.13
C GLY A 41 -5.15 1.33 -13.94
N GLN A 42 -3.89 1.46 -13.50
CA GLN A 42 -3.04 0.35 -13.11
C GLN A 42 -3.19 0.05 -11.61
N ILE A 43 -3.45 -1.20 -11.27
CA ILE A 43 -3.50 -1.65 -9.87
C ILE A 43 -2.11 -2.13 -9.46
N ILE A 44 -1.51 -1.44 -8.50
CA ILE A 44 -0.25 -1.83 -7.87
C ILE A 44 -0.59 -2.57 -6.58
N THR A 45 0.03 -3.74 -6.36
CA THR A 45 -0.21 -4.58 -5.19
C THR A 45 1.10 -4.93 -4.49
N VAL A 46 1.09 -4.92 -3.16
CA VAL A 46 2.24 -5.27 -2.31
C VAL A 46 1.76 -6.26 -1.23
N PRO A 47 2.15 -7.54 -1.33
CA PRO A 47 1.90 -8.52 -0.27
C PRO A 47 2.97 -8.44 0.83
N GLY A 48 2.62 -8.73 2.08
CA GLY A 48 3.57 -8.73 3.18
C GLY A 48 2.94 -8.96 4.56
N PHE A 49 3.75 -8.89 5.60
CA PHE A 49 3.32 -9.10 6.99
C PHE A 49 3.45 -7.83 7.85
N ASP A 50 4.29 -6.89 7.42
CA ASP A 50 4.56 -5.62 8.10
C ASP A 50 3.98 -4.46 7.28
N LEU A 51 2.92 -3.83 7.81
CA LEU A 51 2.21 -2.78 7.10
C LEU A 51 3.04 -1.50 6.88
N ARG A 52 4.04 -1.20 7.71
CA ARG A 52 4.89 -0.03 7.50
C ARG A 52 5.81 -0.24 6.30
N ASN A 53 6.48 -1.39 6.26
CA ASN A 53 7.32 -1.77 5.13
C ASN A 53 6.49 -1.89 3.84
N MET A 54 5.29 -2.47 3.92
CA MET A 54 4.40 -2.55 2.77
C MET A 54 3.96 -1.18 2.26
N GLN A 55 3.68 -0.21 3.14
CA GLN A 55 3.34 1.16 2.73
C GLN A 55 4.52 1.86 2.05
N GLU A 56 5.74 1.67 2.54
CA GLU A 56 6.95 2.22 1.91
C GLU A 56 7.17 1.61 0.50
N GLN A 57 7.02 0.29 0.37
CA GLN A 57 7.12 -0.40 -0.92
C GLN A 57 6.03 0.04 -1.90
N LEU A 58 4.79 0.18 -1.43
CA LEU A 58 3.69 0.65 -2.26
C LEU A 58 3.93 2.09 -2.72
N ARG A 59 4.42 2.97 -1.83
CA ARG A 59 4.78 4.34 -2.18
C ARG A 59 5.84 4.39 -3.28
N ASN A 60 6.90 3.61 -3.13
CA ASN A 60 7.96 3.56 -4.14
C ASN A 60 7.44 3.02 -5.48
N SER A 61 6.57 2.01 -5.44
CA SER A 61 5.96 1.44 -6.65
C SER A 61 5.06 2.45 -7.36
N ILE A 62 4.25 3.22 -6.61
CA ILE A 62 3.45 4.31 -7.17
C ILE A 62 4.34 5.36 -7.84
N ARG A 63 5.43 5.77 -7.18
CA ARG A 63 6.38 6.75 -7.74
C ARG A 63 7.02 6.25 -9.03
N HIS A 64 7.38 4.97 -9.09
CA HIS A 64 7.89 4.36 -10.32
C HIS A 64 6.86 4.36 -11.43
N ALA A 65 5.62 3.95 -11.16
CA ALA A 65 4.56 3.95 -12.15
C ALA A 65 4.27 5.36 -12.70
N LEU A 66 4.25 6.38 -11.84
CA LEU A 66 4.07 7.78 -12.27
C LEU A 66 5.21 8.29 -13.16
N ALA A 67 6.44 7.81 -12.96
CA ALA A 67 7.59 8.20 -13.78
C ALA A 67 7.63 7.50 -15.15
N GLU A 68 6.91 6.40 -15.33
CA GLU A 68 6.81 5.69 -16.63
C GLU A 68 5.72 6.28 -17.55
N ASP A 69 4.80 7.10 -16.99
CA ASP A 69 3.75 7.81 -17.73
C ASP A 69 4.20 9.18 -18.32
N GLU A 70 5.41 9.66 -17.97
CA GLU A 70 6.06 10.87 -18.55
C GLU A 70 6.91 10.55 -19.80
#